data_AF-D4B176-F1
#
_entry.id   AF-D4B176-F1
#
_cell.length_a   1.000
_cell.length_b   1.000
_cell.length_c   1.000
_cell.angle_alpha   90.00
_cell.angle_beta   90.00
_cell.angle_gamma   90.00
#
_symmetry.space_group_name_H-M   'P 1'
#
loop_
_entity.id
_entity.type
_entity.pdbx_description
1 polymer ?
#
loop_
_entity_poly.entity_id
_entity_poly.type
_entity_poly.pdbx_seq_one_letter_code
_entity_poly.pdbx_strand_id
1 'polypeptide(L)'
;MMKRDDDPFWTAREAVYSTQLSAWEHLQLFFFLNHSFDRNKAGQFLLDKLANLGPDDSREEYLRSIIDDMRSDFIPCFTELPNLTPSKVSRSTPISSNAISAVKERQNGICHISGESQGLRPIHIVSPSVIHDDDLIRGTRLREILDICVSPEVSDKLFSFLTSSESVSDNLKNLWLMSPAVAAAFQEGRISIHKNDSDPKSLYWLLRKTRPGNFDVLGVARNCKFSSMPSTPDDTKLPLPEGILLEVHHHVSEFLYYLDVEKQIQAGWEIEGECEL
;
A
#
# COMPACT_ATOMS: atom_id res chain seq x y z
N MET A 1 25.77 1.20 -23.03
CA MET A 1 25.59 2.56 -22.47
C MET A 1 24.22 3.04 -22.92
N MET A 2 23.19 2.80 -22.11
CA MET A 2 21.80 3.19 -22.44
C MET A 2 21.67 4.71 -22.25
N LYS A 3 21.14 5.42 -23.24
CA LYS A 3 20.88 6.87 -23.17
C LYS A 3 19.94 7.15 -21.99
N ARG A 4 20.44 7.85 -20.97
CA ARG A 4 19.69 8.21 -19.75
C ARG A 4 18.79 9.44 -19.94
N ASP A 5 18.97 10.20 -21.02
CA ASP A 5 18.50 11.59 -21.10
C ASP A 5 17.09 11.76 -21.68
N ASP A 6 16.44 10.68 -22.15
CA ASP A 6 15.07 10.73 -22.72
C ASP A 6 14.02 10.01 -21.83
N ASP A 7 14.38 9.65 -20.59
CA ASP A 7 13.48 8.94 -19.67
C ASP A 7 12.84 9.93 -18.68
N PRO A 8 11.51 10.15 -18.73
CA PRO A 8 10.81 11.09 -17.84
C PRO A 8 11.09 10.87 -16.36
N PHE A 9 11.34 9.62 -15.94
CA PHE A 9 11.71 9.31 -14.56
C PHE A 9 13.00 10.01 -14.13
N TRP A 10 14.06 9.92 -14.94
CA TRP A 10 15.36 10.51 -14.60
C TRP A 10 15.29 12.04 -14.64
N THR A 11 14.60 12.60 -15.62
CA THR A 11 14.39 14.05 -15.73
C THR A 11 13.59 14.61 -14.55
N ALA A 12 12.50 13.94 -14.14
CA ALA A 12 11.72 14.32 -12.98
C ALA A 12 12.55 14.24 -11.69
N ARG A 13 13.36 13.19 -11.55
CA ARG A 13 14.27 13.01 -10.43
C ARG A 13 15.27 14.18 -10.33
N GLU A 14 15.95 14.54 -11.42
CA GLU A 14 16.88 15.67 -11.43
C GLU A 14 16.15 17.01 -11.13
N ALA A 15 14.93 17.17 -11.64
CA ALA A 15 14.10 18.34 -11.36
C ALA A 15 13.68 18.46 -9.89
N VAL A 16 13.58 17.34 -9.17
CA VAL A 16 13.38 17.30 -7.70
C VAL A 16 14.70 17.61 -6.98
N TYR A 17 15.81 16.98 -7.37
CA TYR A 17 17.11 17.19 -6.70
C TYR A 17 17.67 18.62 -6.84
N SER A 18 17.23 19.38 -7.84
CA SER A 18 17.64 20.79 -8.01
C SER A 18 16.93 21.77 -7.07
N THR A 19 15.96 21.32 -6.28
CA THR A 19 15.16 22.15 -5.36
C THR A 19 15.77 22.22 -3.96
N GLN A 20 15.35 23.22 -3.17
CA GLN A 20 15.81 23.38 -1.78
C GLN A 20 15.01 22.55 -0.76
N LEU A 21 14.65 21.33 -1.14
CA LEU A 21 14.03 20.37 -0.24
C LEU A 21 15.08 19.72 0.67
N SER A 22 14.63 19.23 1.82
CA SER A 22 15.43 18.40 2.71
C SER A 22 15.75 17.05 2.05
N ALA A 23 16.81 16.39 2.53
CA ALA A 23 17.18 15.05 2.07
C ALA A 23 16.02 14.05 2.23
N TRP A 24 15.15 14.27 3.22
CA TRP A 24 14.00 13.41 3.46
C TRP A 24 12.89 13.62 2.43
N GLU A 25 12.54 14.88 2.14
CA GLU A 25 11.57 15.21 1.11
C GLU A 25 12.03 14.71 -0.27
N HIS A 26 13.33 14.83 -0.60
CA HIS A 26 13.90 14.22 -1.81
C HIS A 26 13.72 12.71 -1.83
N LEU A 27 13.93 12.03 -0.70
CA LEU A 27 13.81 10.59 -0.61
C LEU A 27 12.35 10.13 -0.77
N GLN A 28 11.39 10.84 -0.18
CA GLN A 28 9.96 10.55 -0.35
C GLN A 28 9.51 10.70 -1.80
N LEU A 29 9.91 11.78 -2.46
CA LEU A 29 9.60 12.01 -3.87
C LEU A 29 10.30 11.00 -4.79
N PHE A 30 11.53 10.59 -4.45
CA PHE A 30 12.21 9.52 -5.15
C PHE A 30 11.40 8.21 -5.07
N PHE A 31 10.89 7.87 -3.88
CA PHE A 31 10.06 6.67 -3.74
C PHE A 31 8.72 6.78 -4.46
N PHE A 32 8.11 7.97 -4.47
CA PHE A 32 6.96 8.24 -5.33
C PHE A 32 7.21 7.93 -6.78
N LEU A 33 8.30 8.46 -7.34
CA LEU A 33 8.64 8.19 -8.72
C LEU A 33 9.00 6.71 -8.95
N ASN A 34 9.76 6.10 -8.04
CA ASN A 34 10.34 4.78 -8.26
C ASN A 34 9.37 3.61 -8.03
N HIS A 35 8.38 3.77 -7.13
CA HIS A 35 7.44 2.71 -6.73
C HIS A 35 6.02 2.89 -7.26
N SER A 36 5.77 3.94 -8.02
CA SER A 36 4.58 4.03 -8.86
C SER A 36 4.53 2.88 -9.87
N PHE A 37 3.32 2.47 -10.24
CA PHE A 37 3.06 1.41 -11.21
C PHE A 37 3.88 1.56 -12.50
N ASP A 38 3.95 2.79 -13.02
CA ASP A 38 4.82 3.16 -14.13
C ASP A 38 5.63 4.40 -13.75
N ARG A 39 6.91 4.18 -13.43
CA ARG A 39 7.83 5.23 -13.00
C ARG A 39 8.01 6.36 -14.04
N ASN A 40 7.84 6.07 -15.32
CA ASN A 40 8.00 7.05 -16.39
C ASN A 40 6.74 7.91 -16.50
N LYS A 41 5.55 7.30 -16.36
CA LYS A 41 4.31 8.07 -16.24
C LYS A 41 4.30 8.94 -14.98
N ALA A 42 4.80 8.42 -13.85
CA ALA A 42 4.96 9.21 -12.63
C ALA A 42 5.92 10.39 -12.82
N GLY A 43 7.04 10.15 -13.50
CA GLY A 43 7.98 11.21 -13.88
C GLY A 43 7.34 12.27 -14.77
N GLN A 44 6.63 11.85 -15.82
CA GLN A 44 5.93 12.76 -16.72
C GLN A 44 4.85 13.57 -16.00
N PHE A 45 4.03 12.93 -15.16
CA PHE A 45 3.04 13.59 -14.32
C PHE A 45 3.67 14.71 -13.50
N LEU A 46 4.79 14.43 -12.83
CA LEU A 46 5.47 15.42 -12.00
C LEU A 46 6.00 16.59 -12.84
N LEU A 47 6.63 16.28 -13.98
CA LEU A 47 7.16 17.29 -14.91
C LEU A 47 6.06 18.19 -15.46
N ASP A 48 4.93 17.62 -15.87
CA ASP A 48 3.78 18.37 -16.38
C ASP A 48 3.24 19.32 -15.31
N LYS A 49 3.12 18.86 -14.06
CA LYS A 49 2.65 19.71 -12.96
C LYS A 49 3.64 20.83 -12.65
N LEU A 50 4.94 20.54 -12.61
CA LEU A 50 5.98 21.54 -12.39
C LEU A 50 6.08 22.57 -13.53
N ALA A 51 5.82 22.16 -14.77
CA ALA A 51 5.85 23.05 -15.94
C ALA A 51 4.63 23.99 -16.00
N ASN A 52 3.51 23.59 -15.39
CA ASN A 52 2.27 24.36 -15.36
C ASN A 52 2.13 25.26 -14.11
N LEU A 53 3.16 25.33 -13.26
CA LEU A 53 3.18 26.25 -12.12
C LEU A 53 3.15 27.71 -12.60
N GLY A 54 2.35 28.52 -11.91
CA GLY A 54 2.30 29.96 -12.13
C GLY A 54 3.62 30.65 -11.78
N PRO A 55 3.80 31.91 -12.20
CA PRO A 55 5.04 32.66 -11.94
C PRO A 55 5.30 32.90 -10.45
N ASP A 56 4.25 32.87 -9.62
CA ASP A 56 4.33 33.08 -8.17
C ASP A 56 4.34 31.75 -7.38
N ASP A 57 4.17 30.61 -8.05
CA ASP A 57 4.11 29.30 -7.38
C ASP A 57 5.52 28.76 -7.09
N SER A 58 5.76 28.34 -5.85
CA SER A 58 7.02 27.67 -5.50
C SER A 58 7.00 26.20 -5.90
N ARG A 59 8.06 25.77 -6.61
CA ARG A 59 8.31 24.36 -6.91
C ARG A 59 8.41 23.54 -5.63
N GLU A 60 9.13 24.04 -4.63
CA GLU A 60 9.30 23.40 -3.33
C GLU A 60 7.96 23.24 -2.60
N GLU A 61 7.11 24.27 -2.58
CA GLU A 61 5.79 24.20 -1.95
C GLU A 61 4.89 23.18 -2.66
N TYR A 62 4.91 23.17 -4.01
CA TYR A 62 4.17 22.17 -4.77
C TYR A 62 4.65 20.75 -4.46
N LEU A 63 5.96 20.51 -4.47
CA LEU A 63 6.53 19.20 -4.16
C LEU A 63 6.22 18.74 -2.73
N ARG A 64 6.28 19.65 -1.74
CA ARG A 64 5.84 19.37 -0.37
C ARG A 64 4.38 19.00 -0.31
N SER A 65 3.54 19.69 -1.07
CA SER A 65 2.11 19.38 -1.08
C SER A 65 1.81 17.98 -1.62
N ILE A 66 2.61 17.41 -2.54
CA ILE A 66 2.47 16.00 -2.94
C ILE A 66 2.79 15.06 -1.78
N ILE A 67 3.85 15.36 -1.03
CA ILE A 67 4.23 14.59 0.17
C ILE A 67 3.10 14.67 1.21
N ASP A 68 2.53 15.85 1.41
CA ASP A 68 1.47 16.09 2.37
C ASP A 68 0.17 15.39 1.97
N ASP A 69 -0.22 15.40 0.69
CA ASP A 69 -1.37 14.65 0.18
C ASP A 69 -1.18 13.15 0.47
N MET A 70 0.01 12.61 0.22
CA MET A 70 0.32 11.20 0.47
C MET A 70 0.21 10.85 1.96
N ARG A 71 0.80 11.69 2.82
CA ARG A 71 0.89 11.44 4.26
C ARG A 71 -0.44 11.66 4.97
N SER A 72 -1.14 12.72 4.62
CA SER A 72 -2.28 13.23 5.40
C SER A 72 -3.62 12.73 4.89
N ASP A 73 -3.72 12.47 3.59
CA ASP A 73 -5.01 12.20 2.96
C ASP A 73 -5.05 10.85 2.27
N PHE A 74 -4.01 10.47 1.53
CA PHE A 74 -3.98 9.21 0.78
C PHE A 74 -3.95 8.01 1.73
N ILE A 75 -2.93 7.93 2.57
CA ILE A 75 -2.66 6.78 3.42
C ILE A 75 -3.81 6.42 4.38
N PRO A 76 -4.43 7.39 5.08
CA PRO A 76 -5.56 7.10 5.96
C PRO A 76 -6.78 6.55 5.23
N CYS A 77 -6.95 6.86 3.94
CA CYS A 77 -8.07 6.33 3.15
C CYS A 77 -7.94 4.83 2.88
N PHE A 78 -6.72 4.31 2.79
CA PHE A 78 -6.45 2.92 2.45
C PHE A 78 -6.20 2.03 3.66
N THR A 79 -5.84 2.63 4.80
CA THR A 79 -5.46 1.89 6.01
C THR A 79 -6.33 2.26 7.21
N GLU A 80 -6.64 1.25 8.04
CA GLU A 80 -7.33 1.46 9.33
C GLU A 80 -6.33 1.78 10.44
N LEU A 81 -5.40 2.72 10.22
CA LEU A 81 -4.37 3.07 11.20
C LEU A 81 -4.84 4.22 12.10
N PRO A 82 -5.15 3.98 13.39
CA PRO A 82 -5.73 4.99 14.28
C PRO A 82 -4.77 6.11 14.70
N ASN A 83 -3.46 5.99 14.44
CA ASN A 83 -2.44 6.85 15.04
C ASN A 83 -1.64 7.71 14.04
N LEU A 84 -1.95 7.68 12.74
CA LEU A 84 -1.12 8.35 11.74
C LEU A 84 -1.49 9.82 11.49
N THR A 85 -2.76 10.22 11.51
CA THR A 85 -3.17 11.63 11.43
C THR A 85 -4.53 11.92 12.08
N PRO A 86 -4.72 13.09 12.72
CA PRO A 86 -5.99 13.48 13.34
C PRO A 86 -7.03 14.09 12.37
N SER A 87 -6.66 14.42 11.12
CA SER A 87 -7.54 15.12 10.15
C SER A 87 -8.55 14.20 9.45
N LYS A 88 -8.16 12.95 9.17
CA LYS A 88 -9.02 11.93 8.58
C LYS A 88 -8.94 10.67 9.43
N VAL A 89 -9.72 10.62 10.52
CA VAL A 89 -9.89 9.40 11.30
C VAL A 89 -10.47 8.35 10.34
N SER A 90 -9.63 7.41 9.91
CA SER A 90 -10.06 6.22 9.18
C SER A 90 -11.09 5.52 10.05
N ARG A 91 -12.37 5.65 9.65
CA ARG A 91 -13.47 5.01 10.35
C ARG A 91 -13.30 3.52 10.07
N SER A 92 -12.74 2.78 11.02
CA SER A 92 -12.66 1.31 10.93
C SER A 92 -14.04 0.81 10.52
N THR A 93 -14.10 0.22 9.32
CA THR A 93 -15.39 -0.16 8.75
C THR A 93 -15.84 -1.41 9.50
N PRO A 94 -17.01 -1.42 10.14
CA PRO A 94 -17.42 -2.57 10.94
C PRO A 94 -17.54 -3.82 10.05
N ILE A 95 -16.88 -4.90 10.45
CA ILE A 95 -17.01 -6.19 9.78
C ILE A 95 -18.18 -6.94 10.41
N SER A 96 -19.15 -7.37 9.57
CA SER A 96 -20.31 -8.11 10.06
C SER A 96 -19.93 -9.44 10.73
N SER A 97 -20.71 -9.88 11.72
CA SER A 97 -20.48 -11.16 12.41
C SER A 97 -20.47 -12.37 11.47
N ASN A 98 -21.28 -12.32 10.41
CA ASN A 98 -21.32 -13.35 9.36
C ASN A 98 -20.01 -13.39 8.58
N ALA A 99 -19.47 -12.23 8.16
CA ALA A 99 -18.19 -12.15 7.48
C ALA A 99 -17.04 -12.60 8.40
N ILE A 100 -17.05 -12.23 9.68
CA ILE A 100 -16.06 -12.71 10.67
C ILE A 100 -16.07 -14.24 10.75
N SER A 101 -17.25 -14.85 10.82
CA SER A 101 -17.40 -16.30 10.93
C SER A 101 -16.92 -17.00 9.65
N ALA A 102 -17.29 -16.47 8.48
CA ALA A 102 -16.90 -17.01 7.19
C ALA A 102 -15.39 -16.86 6.91
N VAL A 103 -14.76 -15.74 7.27
CA VAL A 103 -13.29 -15.59 7.20
C VAL A 103 -12.58 -16.62 8.08
N LYS A 104 -13.09 -16.86 9.29
CA LYS A 104 -12.56 -17.88 10.21
C LYS A 104 -12.70 -19.29 9.63
N GLU A 105 -13.85 -19.60 9.04
CA GLU A 105 -14.09 -20.87 8.35
C GLU A 105 -13.13 -21.06 7.18
N ARG A 106 -13.00 -20.05 6.31
CA ARG A 106 -12.09 -20.06 5.15
C ARG A 106 -10.66 -20.42 5.53
N GLN A 107 -10.16 -19.85 6.63
CA GLN A 107 -8.78 -20.00 7.09
C GLN A 107 -8.63 -21.00 8.24
N ASN A 108 -9.63 -21.85 8.50
CA ASN A 108 -9.64 -22.84 9.58
C ASN A 108 -9.21 -22.28 10.96
N GLY A 109 -9.58 -21.02 11.25
CA GLY A 109 -9.25 -20.36 12.50
C GLY A 109 -7.76 -20.12 12.75
N ILE A 110 -6.92 -20.11 11.71
CA ILE A 110 -5.48 -19.83 11.82
C ILE A 110 -5.04 -18.62 10.98
N CYS A 111 -4.02 -17.91 11.46
CA CYS A 111 -3.28 -16.97 10.62
C CYS A 111 -2.29 -17.77 9.77
N HIS A 112 -2.47 -17.80 8.45
CA HIS A 112 -1.58 -18.53 7.54
C HIS A 112 -0.17 -17.94 7.43
N ILE A 113 0.08 -16.77 8.02
CA ILE A 113 1.39 -16.13 8.03
C ILE A 113 2.14 -16.52 9.32
N SER A 114 1.52 -16.34 10.49
CA SER A 114 2.17 -16.61 11.78
C SER A 114 1.96 -18.02 12.34
N GLY A 115 0.97 -18.75 11.82
CA GLY A 115 0.52 -20.03 12.38
C GLY A 115 -0.30 -19.92 13.67
N GLU A 116 -0.53 -18.71 14.18
CA GLU A 116 -1.29 -18.49 15.42
C GLU A 116 -2.79 -18.76 15.24
N SER A 117 -3.46 -19.17 16.31
CA SER A 117 -4.92 -19.41 16.36
C SER A 117 -5.66 -18.54 17.38
N GLN A 118 -4.94 -17.77 18.18
CA GLN A 118 -5.49 -16.95 19.26
C GLN A 118 -5.43 -15.47 18.91
N GLY A 119 -6.42 -14.70 19.37
CA GLY A 119 -6.45 -13.23 19.16
C GLY A 119 -6.57 -12.79 17.70
N LEU A 120 -6.95 -13.70 16.79
CA LEU A 120 -7.04 -13.40 15.37
C LEU A 120 -8.17 -12.42 15.07
N ARG A 121 -7.88 -11.45 14.19
CA ARG A 121 -8.85 -10.46 13.72
C ARG A 121 -8.91 -10.45 12.20
N PRO A 122 -10.12 -10.44 11.61
CA PRO A 122 -10.28 -10.07 10.22
C PRO A 122 -9.86 -8.62 10.03
N ILE A 123 -9.12 -8.34 8.96
CA ILE A 123 -8.76 -7.00 8.53
C ILE A 123 -9.18 -6.79 7.08
N HIS A 124 -9.55 -5.55 6.74
CA HIS A 124 -9.68 -5.15 5.35
C HIS A 124 -8.29 -5.07 4.69
N ILE A 125 -8.19 -5.54 3.45
CA ILE A 125 -6.98 -5.34 2.64
C ILE A 125 -6.92 -3.89 2.17
N VAL A 126 -8.03 -3.37 1.64
CA VAL A 126 -8.23 -1.94 1.38
C VAL A 126 -9.43 -1.47 2.18
N SER A 127 -9.29 -0.39 2.95
CA SER A 127 -10.41 0.14 3.73
C SER A 127 -11.60 0.50 2.82
N PRO A 128 -12.82 -0.02 3.09
CA PRO A 128 -14.01 0.36 2.32
C PRO A 128 -14.34 1.84 2.38
N SER A 129 -13.86 2.57 3.39
CA SER A 129 -14.08 4.02 3.52
C SER A 129 -13.57 4.84 2.33
N VAL A 130 -12.65 4.29 1.54
CA VAL A 130 -12.08 4.91 0.34
C VAL A 130 -13.14 5.36 -0.69
N ILE A 131 -14.30 4.70 -0.74
CA ILE A 131 -15.39 5.05 -1.69
C ILE A 131 -16.19 6.28 -1.24
N HIS A 132 -16.01 6.73 0.00
CA HIS A 132 -16.71 7.86 0.59
C HIS A 132 -15.81 9.09 0.76
N ASP A 133 -14.57 9.03 0.28
CA ASP A 133 -13.67 10.18 0.32
C ASP A 133 -13.85 11.02 -0.96
N ASP A 134 -14.32 12.26 -0.79
CA ASP A 134 -14.58 13.19 -1.88
C ASP A 134 -13.29 13.55 -2.65
N ASP A 135 -12.12 13.45 -2.01
CA ASP A 135 -10.83 13.70 -2.65
C ASP A 135 -10.42 12.54 -3.56
N LEU A 136 -11.09 11.38 -3.54
CA LEU A 136 -10.79 10.23 -4.41
C LEU A 136 -11.73 10.06 -5.61
N ILE A 137 -12.60 11.05 -5.84
CA ILE A 137 -13.45 11.14 -7.03
C ILE A 137 -12.60 11.42 -8.28
N ARG A 138 -13.00 10.91 -9.46
CA ARG A 138 -12.26 11.18 -10.71
C ARG A 138 -12.09 12.68 -10.96
N GLY A 139 -10.86 13.08 -11.29
CA GLY A 139 -10.48 14.46 -11.60
C GLY A 139 -10.05 15.30 -10.39
N THR A 140 -10.10 14.75 -9.18
CA THR A 140 -9.49 15.37 -8.00
C THR A 140 -8.00 15.04 -7.92
N ARG A 141 -7.29 15.83 -7.13
CA ARG A 141 -5.84 15.70 -6.94
C ARG A 141 -5.42 14.35 -6.34
N LEU A 142 -6.10 13.89 -5.30
CA LEU A 142 -5.74 12.63 -4.63
C LEU A 142 -6.07 11.41 -5.50
N ARG A 143 -7.12 11.50 -6.33
CA ARG A 143 -7.41 10.47 -7.33
C ARG A 143 -6.35 10.41 -8.43
N GLU A 144 -5.87 11.56 -8.92
CA GLU A 144 -4.74 11.58 -9.87
C GLU A 144 -3.50 10.89 -9.28
N ILE A 145 -3.19 11.16 -8.00
CA ILE A 145 -2.08 10.52 -7.30
C ILE A 145 -2.28 9.00 -7.21
N LEU A 146 -3.48 8.53 -6.86
CA LEU A 146 -3.82 7.10 -6.87
C LEU A 146 -3.54 6.48 -8.24
N ASP A 147 -4.06 7.11 -9.29
CA ASP A 147 -3.95 6.63 -10.66
C ASP A 147 -2.49 6.54 -11.12
N ILE A 148 -1.61 7.40 -10.63
CA ILE A 148 -0.16 7.27 -10.85
C ILE A 148 0.45 6.11 -10.06
N CYS A 149 0.03 5.91 -8.81
CA CYS A 149 0.53 4.84 -7.96
C CYS A 149 0.17 3.44 -8.47
N VAL A 150 -1.07 3.23 -8.95
CA VAL A 150 -1.58 1.88 -9.29
C VAL A 150 -2.02 1.71 -10.75
N SER A 151 -2.11 2.77 -11.54
CA SER A 151 -2.78 2.90 -12.86
C SER A 151 -4.27 3.28 -12.79
N PRO A 152 -4.78 4.10 -13.72
CA PRO A 152 -6.20 4.44 -13.82
C PRO A 152 -7.10 3.20 -13.91
N GLU A 153 -6.68 2.18 -14.67
CA GLU A 153 -7.45 0.95 -14.87
C GLU A 153 -7.59 0.15 -13.57
N VAL A 154 -6.54 0.10 -12.74
CA VAL A 154 -6.57 -0.56 -11.42
C VAL A 154 -7.40 0.23 -10.44
N SER A 155 -7.26 1.57 -10.40
CA SER A 155 -8.10 2.43 -9.58
C SER A 155 -9.58 2.27 -9.92
N ASP A 156 -9.94 2.26 -11.20
CA ASP A 156 -11.33 2.09 -11.62
C ASP A 156 -11.90 0.73 -11.22
N LYS A 157 -11.11 -0.33 -11.35
CA LYS A 157 -11.49 -1.67 -10.87
C LYS A 157 -11.67 -1.70 -9.36
N LEU A 158 -10.79 -1.06 -8.59
CA LEU A 158 -10.89 -0.97 -7.14
C LEU A 158 -12.23 -0.33 -6.72
N PHE A 159 -12.54 0.85 -7.25
CA PHE A 159 -13.76 1.57 -6.89
C PHE A 159 -15.01 0.83 -7.34
N SER A 160 -14.98 0.24 -8.54
CA SER A 160 -16.07 -0.60 -9.03
C SER A 160 -16.32 -1.80 -8.11
N PHE A 161 -15.24 -2.50 -7.72
CA PHE A 161 -15.29 -3.66 -6.83
C PHE A 161 -15.88 -3.31 -5.47
N LEU A 162 -15.39 -2.25 -4.83
CA LEU A 162 -15.85 -1.84 -3.50
C LEU A 162 -17.31 -1.35 -3.53
N THR A 163 -17.72 -0.71 -4.62
CA THR A 163 -19.12 -0.25 -4.79
C THR A 163 -20.08 -1.39 -5.06
N SER A 164 -19.67 -2.44 -5.78
CA SER A 164 -20.52 -3.59 -6.13
C SER A 164 -20.55 -4.70 -5.08
N SER A 165 -19.82 -4.56 -3.97
CA SER A 165 -19.68 -5.60 -2.94
C SER A 165 -20.89 -5.64 -2.02
N GLU A 166 -21.94 -6.36 -2.42
CA GLU A 166 -23.20 -6.47 -1.64
C GLU A 166 -23.30 -7.78 -0.84
N SER A 167 -22.68 -8.86 -1.31
CA SER A 167 -22.80 -10.17 -0.68
C SER A 167 -21.73 -10.44 0.38
N VAL A 168 -21.97 -11.40 1.28
CA VAL A 168 -20.92 -11.85 2.22
C VAL A 168 -19.72 -12.38 1.44
N SER A 169 -19.93 -13.16 0.38
CA SER A 169 -18.85 -13.72 -0.44
C SER A 169 -17.97 -12.62 -1.07
N ASP A 170 -18.58 -11.55 -1.59
CA ASP A 170 -17.82 -10.43 -2.14
C ASP A 170 -17.04 -9.68 -1.07
N ASN A 171 -17.62 -9.49 0.12
CA ASN A 171 -16.91 -8.89 1.25
C ASN A 171 -15.68 -9.73 1.67
N LEU A 172 -15.76 -11.07 1.61
CA LEU A 172 -14.63 -11.95 1.95
C LEU A 172 -13.41 -11.72 1.05
N LYS A 173 -13.63 -11.27 -0.20
CA LYS A 173 -12.55 -10.98 -1.13
C LYS A 173 -11.71 -9.77 -0.71
N ASN A 174 -12.20 -8.91 0.20
CA ASN A 174 -11.43 -7.81 0.77
C ASN A 174 -10.99 -8.06 2.22
N LEU A 175 -11.14 -9.29 2.74
CA LEU A 175 -10.84 -9.61 4.13
C LEU A 175 -9.71 -10.62 4.28
N TRP A 176 -8.91 -10.48 5.33
CA TRP A 176 -7.89 -11.45 5.73
C TRP A 176 -7.88 -11.69 7.24
N LEU A 177 -7.76 -12.95 7.69
CA LEU A 177 -7.58 -13.29 9.10
C LEU A 177 -6.10 -13.23 9.47
N MET A 178 -5.72 -12.26 10.30
CA MET A 178 -4.34 -12.06 10.73
C MET A 178 -4.22 -12.09 12.26
N SER A 179 -3.05 -12.51 12.76
CA SER A 179 -2.69 -12.25 14.15
C SER A 179 -2.40 -10.75 14.35
N PRO A 180 -2.48 -10.21 15.58
CA PRO A 180 -2.30 -8.78 15.82
C PRO A 180 -0.98 -8.22 15.28
N ALA A 181 0.15 -8.93 15.45
CA ALA A 181 1.46 -8.49 14.97
C ALA A 181 1.55 -8.46 13.44
N VAL A 182 1.04 -9.50 12.78
CA VAL A 182 0.99 -9.57 11.31
C VAL A 182 0.05 -8.50 10.75
N ALA A 183 -1.11 -8.30 11.38
CA ALA A 183 -2.06 -7.28 10.98
C ALA A 183 -1.44 -5.87 11.05
N ALA A 184 -0.75 -5.55 12.15
CA ALA A 184 -0.06 -4.28 12.29
C ALA A 184 1.02 -4.10 11.21
N ALA A 185 1.89 -5.10 11.03
CA ALA A 185 2.93 -5.06 10.02
C ALA A 185 2.37 -4.92 8.59
N PHE A 186 1.24 -5.56 8.29
CA PHE A 186 0.58 -5.45 6.99
C PHE A 186 0.01 -4.04 6.79
N GLN A 187 -0.78 -3.55 7.75
CA GLN A 187 -1.39 -2.22 7.67
C GLN A 187 -0.36 -1.10 7.62
N GLU A 188 0.78 -1.24 8.31
CA GLU A 188 1.90 -0.29 8.30
C GLU A 188 2.79 -0.39 7.04
N GLY A 189 2.46 -1.29 6.11
CA GLY A 189 3.21 -1.51 4.88
C GLY A 189 4.57 -2.18 5.06
N ARG A 190 4.87 -2.69 6.25
CA ARG A 190 6.11 -3.45 6.56
C ARG A 190 6.12 -4.80 5.85
N ILE A 191 4.96 -5.40 5.62
CA ILE A 191 4.82 -6.59 4.78
C ILE A 191 3.79 -6.35 3.68
N SER A 192 4.07 -6.86 2.49
CA SER A 192 3.12 -6.89 1.37
C SER A 192 2.88 -8.31 0.91
N ILE A 193 1.68 -8.56 0.40
CA ILE A 193 1.23 -9.85 -0.10
C ILE A 193 0.91 -9.70 -1.57
N HIS A 194 1.37 -10.64 -2.40
CA HIS A 194 1.23 -10.59 -3.85
C HIS A 194 0.73 -11.90 -4.38
N LYS A 195 -0.15 -11.84 -5.38
CA LYS A 195 -0.49 -13.03 -6.17
C LYS A 195 0.62 -13.28 -7.18
N ASN A 196 1.21 -14.47 -7.19
CA ASN A 196 2.16 -14.82 -8.24
C ASN A 196 1.41 -15.22 -9.53
N ASP A 197 1.28 -14.29 -10.46
CA ASP A 197 0.68 -14.56 -11.77
C ASP A 197 1.70 -15.13 -12.79
N SER A 198 2.97 -15.29 -12.40
CA SER A 198 4.04 -15.76 -13.28
C SER A 198 3.94 -17.25 -13.61
N ASP A 199 3.26 -18.04 -12.76
CA ASP A 199 2.99 -19.45 -13.01
C ASP A 199 1.51 -19.76 -12.75
N PRO A 200 0.66 -19.83 -13.79
CA PRO A 200 -0.76 -20.14 -13.64
C PRO A 200 -1.02 -21.55 -13.09
N LYS A 201 0.00 -22.43 -13.01
CA LYS A 201 -0.12 -23.77 -12.40
C LYS A 201 0.21 -23.78 -10.91
N SER A 202 0.81 -22.72 -10.35
CA SER A 202 1.12 -22.59 -8.94
C SER A 202 0.66 -21.24 -8.40
N LEU A 203 -0.64 -21.16 -8.09
CA LEU A 203 -1.25 -20.01 -7.41
C LEU A 203 -0.75 -19.96 -5.95
N TYR A 204 0.47 -19.46 -5.73
CA TYR A 204 0.94 -19.12 -4.40
C TYR A 204 1.00 -17.61 -4.22
N TRP A 205 0.80 -17.22 -2.98
CA TRP A 205 0.84 -15.84 -2.55
C TRP A 205 2.21 -15.59 -1.93
N LEU A 206 2.89 -14.59 -2.47
CA LEU A 206 4.22 -14.17 -2.03
C LEU A 206 4.07 -13.11 -0.96
N LEU A 207 4.49 -13.46 0.25
CA LEU A 207 4.73 -12.50 1.31
C LEU A 207 6.14 -11.93 1.16
N ARG A 208 6.24 -10.59 1.14
CA ARG A 208 7.50 -9.87 1.03
C ARG A 208 7.61 -8.85 2.15
N LYS A 209 8.75 -8.85 2.85
CA LYS A 209 9.12 -7.76 3.74
C LYS A 209 9.54 -6.53 2.91
N THR A 210 8.97 -5.37 3.23
CA THR A 210 9.36 -4.11 2.61
C THR A 210 10.74 -3.70 3.10
N ARG A 211 11.55 -3.11 2.22
CA ARG A 211 12.91 -2.63 2.53
C ARG A 211 12.91 -1.11 2.46
N PRO A 212 13.81 -0.40 3.17
CA PRO A 212 14.90 -0.87 4.03
C PRO A 212 14.47 -1.08 5.48
N GLY A 213 14.93 -2.15 6.12
CA GLY A 213 14.76 -2.36 7.56
C GLY A 213 14.75 -3.83 7.92
N ASN A 214 15.22 -4.14 9.13
CA ASN A 214 15.30 -5.49 9.66
C ASN A 214 14.32 -5.65 10.82
N PHE A 215 13.05 -5.38 10.57
CA PHE A 215 12.01 -5.55 11.57
C PHE A 215 11.65 -7.04 11.71
N ASP A 216 11.64 -7.50 12.97
CA ASP A 216 11.11 -8.82 13.32
C ASP A 216 9.60 -8.69 13.52
N VAL A 217 8.82 -9.39 12.69
CA VAL A 217 7.37 -9.50 12.89
C VAL A 217 7.14 -10.86 13.50
N LEU A 218 6.60 -10.89 14.71
CA LEU A 218 6.34 -12.14 15.42
C LEU A 218 5.51 -13.09 14.53
N GLY A 219 6.05 -14.30 14.32
CA GLY A 219 5.44 -15.33 13.48
C GLY A 219 5.77 -15.23 11.98
N VAL A 220 6.39 -14.16 11.50
CA VAL A 220 6.87 -14.07 10.11
C VAL A 220 8.31 -14.58 10.06
N ALA A 221 8.57 -15.51 9.13
CA ALA A 221 9.92 -16.03 8.93
C ALA A 221 10.94 -14.89 8.66
N ARG A 222 12.16 -15.04 9.18
CA ARG A 222 13.21 -14.01 9.09
C ARG A 222 13.67 -13.77 7.65
N ASN A 223 13.69 -14.82 6.83
CA ASN A 223 13.97 -14.69 5.42
C ASN A 223 12.95 -13.73 4.76
N CYS A 224 13.44 -12.76 3.98
CA CYS A 224 12.63 -11.67 3.43
C CYS A 224 11.50 -12.11 2.47
N LYS A 225 11.31 -13.42 2.25
CA LYS A 225 10.34 -14.01 1.34
C LYS A 225 9.77 -15.28 1.97
N PHE A 226 8.45 -15.32 2.06
CA PHE A 226 7.69 -16.52 2.42
C PHE A 226 6.61 -16.74 1.36
N SER A 227 6.47 -17.98 0.90
CA SER A 227 5.39 -18.37 -0.01
C SER A 227 4.36 -19.16 0.78
N SER A 228 3.12 -18.67 0.83
CA SER A 228 1.98 -19.45 1.28
C SER A 228 1.13 -19.81 0.07
N MET A 229 0.61 -21.03 0.03
CA MET A 229 -0.49 -21.36 -0.86
C MET A 229 -1.77 -21.24 -0.05
N PRO A 230 -2.46 -20.07 -0.06
CA PRO A 230 -3.75 -20.00 0.59
C PRO A 230 -4.69 -20.98 -0.12
N SER A 231 -5.46 -21.69 0.68
CA SER A 231 -6.50 -22.58 0.18
C SER A 231 -7.81 -22.21 0.87
N THR A 232 -8.90 -22.47 0.18
CA THR A 232 -10.24 -22.30 0.71
C THR A 232 -10.99 -23.63 0.55
N PRO A 233 -11.81 -24.04 1.53
CA PRO A 233 -12.61 -25.25 1.41
C PRO A 233 -13.74 -25.10 0.37
N ASP A 234 -14.16 -23.88 0.04
CA ASP A 234 -15.20 -23.58 -0.95
C ASP A 234 -14.94 -22.20 -1.58
N ASP A 235 -14.37 -22.16 -2.80
CA ASP A 235 -14.05 -20.89 -3.47
C ASP A 235 -15.29 -20.08 -3.90
N THR A 236 -16.47 -20.72 -3.97
CA THR A 236 -17.70 -20.02 -4.34
C THR A 236 -18.28 -19.26 -3.15
N LYS A 237 -18.24 -19.86 -1.96
CA LYS A 237 -18.81 -19.29 -0.73
C LYS A 237 -17.79 -18.56 0.14
N LEU A 238 -16.54 -18.99 0.09
CA LEU A 238 -15.43 -18.54 0.91
C LEU A 238 -14.24 -18.15 0.03
N PRO A 239 -14.42 -17.24 -0.93
CA PRO A 239 -13.38 -16.90 -1.89
C PRO A 239 -12.12 -16.39 -1.20
N LEU A 240 -10.99 -16.67 -1.84
CA LEU A 240 -9.74 -16.01 -1.48
C LEU A 240 -9.80 -14.52 -1.82
N PRO A 241 -8.93 -13.70 -1.21
CA PRO A 241 -8.95 -12.27 -1.48
C PRO A 241 -8.59 -11.92 -2.92
N GLU A 242 -9.19 -10.83 -3.41
CA GLU A 242 -9.07 -10.43 -4.81
C GLU A 242 -7.67 -9.85 -5.09
N GLY A 243 -7.06 -10.29 -6.20
CA GLY A 243 -5.68 -9.93 -6.52
C GLY A 243 -5.47 -8.42 -6.65
N ILE A 244 -6.46 -7.72 -7.21
CA ILE A 244 -6.42 -6.26 -7.41
C ILE A 244 -6.27 -5.49 -6.08
N LEU A 245 -6.85 -6.01 -4.99
CA LEU A 245 -6.80 -5.34 -3.69
C LEU A 245 -5.41 -5.46 -3.07
N LEU A 246 -4.75 -6.60 -3.29
CA LEU A 246 -3.38 -6.82 -2.85
C LEU A 246 -2.39 -5.97 -3.65
N GLU A 247 -2.62 -5.85 -4.96
CA GLU A 247 -1.83 -4.98 -5.84
C GLU A 247 -1.93 -3.52 -5.41
N VAL A 248 -3.15 -3.03 -5.18
CA VAL A 248 -3.39 -1.69 -4.61
C VAL A 248 -2.68 -1.54 -3.27
N HIS A 249 -2.93 -2.46 -2.33
CA HIS A 249 -2.32 -2.39 -1.00
C HIS A 249 -0.79 -2.40 -1.08
N HIS A 250 -0.19 -3.19 -1.97
CA HIS A 250 1.26 -3.20 -2.15
C HIS A 250 1.82 -1.84 -2.53
N HIS A 251 1.28 -1.22 -3.57
CA HIS A 251 1.77 0.07 -4.04
C HIS A 251 1.60 1.13 -2.96
N VAL A 252 0.46 1.15 -2.26
CA VAL A 252 0.22 2.08 -1.13
C VAL A 252 1.15 1.77 0.07
N SER A 253 1.41 0.50 0.35
CA SER A 253 2.24 0.03 1.47
C SER A 253 3.69 0.45 1.38
N GLU A 254 4.25 0.50 0.18
CA GLU A 254 5.65 0.91 0.04
C GLU A 254 5.82 2.38 0.49
N PHE A 255 4.85 3.26 0.20
CA PHE A 255 4.85 4.64 0.72
C PHE A 255 4.73 4.72 2.23
N LEU A 256 3.77 3.97 2.80
CA LEU A 256 3.55 3.85 4.23
C LEU A 256 4.82 3.48 4.98
N TYR A 257 5.52 2.49 4.45
CA TYR A 257 6.72 1.97 5.09
C TYR A 257 7.82 3.04 5.18
N TYR A 258 7.99 3.87 4.14
CA TYR A 258 8.99 4.91 4.17
C TYR A 258 8.67 6.03 5.15
N LEU A 259 7.39 6.33 5.41
CA LEU A 259 7.01 7.24 6.50
C LEU A 259 7.34 6.67 7.88
N ASP A 260 7.24 5.35 8.06
CA ASP A 260 7.69 4.70 9.30
C ASP A 260 9.21 4.78 9.45
N VAL A 261 9.95 4.55 8.36
CA VAL A 261 11.41 4.71 8.30
C VAL A 261 11.83 6.14 8.66
N GLU A 262 11.12 7.17 8.19
CA GLU A 262 11.34 8.58 8.59
C GLU A 262 11.39 8.71 10.11
N LYS A 263 10.34 8.22 10.77
CA LYS A 263 10.13 8.35 12.20
C LYS A 263 11.20 7.60 12.96
N GLN A 264 11.59 6.41 12.49
CA GLN A 264 12.66 5.62 13.09
C GLN A 264 14.02 6.35 12.98
N ILE A 265 14.34 6.94 11.81
CA ILE A 265 15.56 7.75 11.65
C ILE A 265 15.55 8.94 12.59
N GLN A 266 14.45 9.70 12.62
CA GLN A 266 14.29 10.86 13.49
C GLN A 266 14.41 10.50 14.98
N ALA A 267 13.99 9.28 15.35
CA ALA A 267 14.13 8.72 16.70
C ALA A 267 15.53 8.14 17.00
N GLY A 268 16.47 8.17 16.04
CA GLY A 268 17.85 7.73 16.23
C GLY A 268 18.14 6.28 15.81
N TRP A 269 17.41 5.75 14.83
CA TRP A 269 17.46 4.38 14.28
C TRP A 269 18.59 3.47 14.82
N GLU A 270 18.22 2.52 15.67
CA GLU A 270 19.09 1.41 16.05
C GLU A 270 19.11 0.34 14.95
N ILE A 271 20.24 0.18 14.25
CA ILE A 271 20.40 -0.84 13.22
C ILE A 271 20.48 -2.21 13.91
N GLU A 272 19.37 -2.93 13.99
CA GLU A 272 19.41 -4.34 14.33
C GLU A 272 19.98 -5.15 13.15
N GLY A 273 21.08 -5.87 13.43
CA GLY A 273 22.06 -6.37 12.46
C GLY A 273 21.50 -7.11 11.25
N GLU A 274 22.17 -6.95 10.11
CA GLU A 274 21.78 -7.37 8.76
C GLU A 274 21.24 -8.81 8.67
N CYS A 275 20.16 -9.02 7.90
CA CYS A 275 19.81 -10.35 7.41
C CYS A 275 20.93 -10.83 6.46
N GLU A 276 21.81 -11.71 6.95
CA GLU A 276 22.72 -12.46 6.09
C GLU A 276 21.91 -13.26 5.05
N LEU A 277 22.32 -13.14 3.78
CA LEU A 277 21.68 -13.73 2.61
C LEU A 277 21.87 -15.25 2.51
#